data_AF-A0A5Q2MLG7-F1
#
_entry.id   AF-A0A5Q2MLG7-F1
#
_cell.length_a   1.000
_cell.length_b   1.000
_cell.length_c   1.000
_cell.angle_alpha   90.00
_cell.angle_beta   90.00
_cell.angle_gamma   90.00
#
_symmetry.space_group_name_H-M   'P 1'
#
loop_
_entity.id
_entity.type
_entity.pdbx_description
1 polymer ?
#
loop_
_entity_poly.entity_id
_entity_poly.type
_entity_poly.pdbx_seq_one_letter_code
_entity_poly.pdbx_strand_id
1 'polypeptide(L)'
;MPRDEFDASPAEVRSFALLQVGLTAGFFVLLFFMLGGSDADYPPTWMAVALVVLVGVGAVLAERVWMSAAPLDPDLAPADQHRLAVGVFAGQTVRRLAFCEAPLLIAVLVTFVTDHGGWPLVIAGVPGLLVLAWEIWPSLRNTSMTAAMLDSRGADSQLVESFIERPVA
;
A
#
# COMPACT_ATOMS: atom_id res chain seq x y z
N MET A 1 9.58 11.44 17.71
CA MET A 1 10.11 11.32 16.34
C MET A 1 9.90 12.65 15.65
N PRO A 2 10.89 13.18 14.92
CA PRO A 2 10.73 14.42 14.15
C PRO A 2 9.58 14.24 13.15
N ARG A 3 8.71 15.26 13.01
CA ARG A 3 7.45 15.19 12.25
C ARG A 3 7.62 15.58 10.76
N ASP A 4 8.86 15.72 10.30
CA ASP A 4 9.21 16.37 9.02
C ASP A 4 9.82 15.42 7.99
N GLU A 5 9.46 14.13 7.99
CA GLU A 5 10.28 13.12 7.30
C GLU A 5 10.00 12.97 5.79
N PHE A 6 8.92 13.56 5.25
CA PHE A 6 8.60 13.48 3.81
C PHE A 6 8.06 14.81 3.26
N ASP A 7 8.89 15.54 2.54
CA ASP A 7 8.47 16.66 1.68
C ASP A 7 8.06 16.06 0.32
N ALA A 8 6.82 15.59 0.23
CA ALA A 8 6.30 14.90 -0.95
C ALA A 8 5.08 15.63 -1.52
N SER A 9 4.98 15.68 -2.84
CA SER A 9 3.82 16.20 -3.56
C SER A 9 2.78 15.09 -3.81
N PRO A 10 1.48 15.44 -3.95
CA PRO A 10 0.43 14.47 -4.33
C PRO A 10 0.74 13.71 -5.63
N ALA A 11 1.41 14.35 -6.59
CA ALA A 11 1.83 13.75 -7.84
C ALA A 11 2.95 12.71 -7.66
N GLU A 12 3.90 12.95 -6.76
CA GLU A 12 4.95 11.99 -6.40
C GLU A 12 4.37 10.77 -5.70
N VAL A 13 3.40 10.95 -4.79
CA VAL A 13 2.73 9.83 -4.12
C VAL A 13 1.98 8.95 -5.14
N ARG A 14 1.28 9.55 -6.11
CA ARG A 14 0.64 8.81 -7.22
C ARG A 14 1.65 8.07 -8.09
N SER A 15 2.74 8.74 -8.45
CA SER A 15 3.78 8.15 -9.31
C SER A 15 4.49 6.99 -8.61
N PHE A 16 4.79 7.16 -7.31
CA PHE A 16 5.34 6.11 -6.46
C PHE A 16 4.40 4.89 -6.39
N ALA A 17 3.11 5.12 -6.13
CA ALA A 17 2.10 4.05 -6.09
C ALA A 17 2.04 3.26 -7.40
N LEU A 18 1.99 3.96 -8.54
CA LEU A 18 1.95 3.35 -9.86
C LEU A 18 3.22 2.56 -10.17
N LEU A 19 4.38 3.16 -9.90
CA LEU A 19 5.67 2.51 -10.13
C LEU A 19 5.79 1.25 -9.28
N GLN A 20 5.42 1.32 -8.01
CA GLN A 20 5.50 0.19 -7.10
C GLN A 20 4.58 -0.96 -7.52
N VAL A 21 3.30 -0.68 -7.78
CA VAL A 21 2.34 -1.70 -8.25
C VAL A 21 2.81 -2.31 -9.57
N GLY A 22 3.27 -1.48 -10.51
CA GLY A 22 3.77 -1.94 -11.80
C GLY A 22 5.02 -2.82 -11.68
N LEU A 23 5.98 -2.43 -10.83
CA LEU A 23 7.22 -3.18 -10.62
C LEU A 23 6.94 -4.51 -9.92
N THR A 24 6.12 -4.51 -8.86
CA THR A 24 5.74 -5.73 -8.16
C THR A 24 4.94 -6.68 -9.06
N ALA A 25 3.98 -6.17 -9.83
CA ALA A 25 3.24 -6.98 -10.80
C ALA A 25 4.15 -7.56 -11.90
N GLY A 26 5.03 -6.74 -12.48
CA GLY A 26 5.98 -7.16 -13.51
C GLY A 26 6.94 -8.23 -13.00
N PHE A 27 7.46 -8.05 -11.78
CA PHE A 27 8.32 -9.04 -11.13
C PHE A 27 7.60 -10.37 -10.89
N PHE A 28 6.34 -10.33 -10.44
CA PHE A 28 5.52 -11.52 -10.24
C PHE A 28 5.26 -12.28 -11.53
N VAL A 29 4.91 -11.55 -12.60
CA VAL A 29 4.71 -12.15 -13.94
C VAL A 29 5.99 -12.82 -14.43
N LEU A 30 7.14 -12.14 -14.27
CA LEU A 30 8.44 -12.70 -14.66
C LEU A 30 8.76 -13.98 -13.90
N LEU A 31 8.59 -13.99 -12.57
CA LEU A 31 8.82 -15.17 -11.75
C LEU A 31 7.85 -16.31 -12.09
N PHE A 32 6.59 -16.01 -12.37
CA PHE A 32 5.59 -17.01 -12.75
C PHE A 32 6.01 -17.79 -14.01
N PHE A 33 6.48 -17.08 -15.04
CA PHE A 33 6.97 -17.72 -16.25
C PHE A 33 8.33 -18.41 -16.05
N MET A 34 9.22 -17.82 -15.26
CA MET A 34 10.56 -18.37 -14.98
C MET A 34 10.49 -19.70 -14.21
N LEU A 35 9.55 -19.86 -13.28
CA LEU A 35 9.42 -21.06 -12.43
C LEU A 35 8.40 -22.09 -12.96
N GLY A 36 8.02 -22.03 -14.23
CA GLY A 36 7.19 -23.07 -14.85
C GLY A 36 5.72 -23.03 -14.44
N GLY A 37 5.09 -21.85 -14.50
CA GLY A 37 3.70 -21.62 -14.11
C GLY A 37 2.62 -22.40 -14.90
N SER A 38 2.96 -23.10 -15.98
CA SER A 38 1.99 -23.84 -16.80
C SER A 38 1.94 -25.35 -16.55
N ASP A 39 3.04 -25.94 -16.09
CA ASP A 39 3.21 -27.41 -16.09
C ASP A 39 3.34 -28.01 -14.68
N ALA A 40 3.34 -27.17 -13.65
CA ALA A 40 3.48 -27.59 -12.25
C ALA A 40 2.15 -27.99 -11.60
N ASP A 41 2.21 -28.99 -10.72
CA ASP A 41 1.06 -29.46 -9.95
C ASP A 41 0.56 -28.40 -8.96
N TYR A 42 -0.76 -28.31 -8.84
CA TYR A 42 -1.41 -27.40 -7.90
C TYR A 42 -0.99 -27.71 -6.46
N PRO A 43 -0.65 -26.70 -5.65
CA PRO A 43 -0.21 -26.91 -4.28
C PRO A 43 -1.33 -27.49 -3.38
N PRO A 44 -0.97 -28.15 -2.28
CA PRO A 44 -1.95 -28.60 -1.30
C PRO A 44 -2.87 -27.47 -0.84
N THR A 45 -4.16 -27.77 -0.67
CA THR A 45 -5.19 -26.77 -0.34
C THR A 45 -4.89 -26.02 0.96
N TRP A 46 -4.27 -26.68 1.95
CA TRP A 46 -3.87 -26.03 3.19
C TRP A 46 -2.82 -24.93 2.97
N MET A 47 -1.89 -25.11 2.01
CA MET A 47 -0.88 -24.12 1.67
C MET A 47 -1.52 -22.94 0.93
N ALA A 48 -2.44 -23.22 0.00
CA ALA A 48 -3.20 -22.19 -0.69
C ALA A 48 -3.99 -21.32 0.30
N VAL A 49 -4.69 -21.95 1.24
CA VAL A 49 -5.43 -21.26 2.31
C VAL A 49 -4.48 -20.44 3.18
N ALA A 50 -3.34 -21.00 3.60
CA ALA A 50 -2.36 -20.29 4.42
C ALA A 50 -1.82 -19.02 3.74
N LEU A 51 -1.52 -19.10 2.43
CA LEU A 51 -1.06 -17.97 1.62
C LEU A 51 -2.12 -16.86 1.51
N VAL A 52 -3.39 -17.24 1.28
CA VAL A 52 -4.50 -16.26 1.24
C VAL A 52 -4.73 -15.63 2.61
N VAL A 53 -4.69 -16.43 3.68
CA VAL A 53 -4.81 -15.92 5.06
C VAL A 53 -3.69 -14.93 5.36
N LEU A 54 -2.46 -15.22 4.93
CA LEU A 54 -1.33 -14.32 5.11
C LEU A 54 -1.54 -12.96 4.42
N VAL A 55 -2.06 -12.97 3.19
CA VAL A 55 -2.46 -11.74 2.48
C VAL A 55 -3.53 -10.99 3.27
N GLY A 56 -4.54 -11.69 3.79
CA GLY A 56 -5.58 -11.10 4.63
C GLY A 56 -5.03 -10.47 5.91
N VAL A 57 -4.06 -11.11 6.57
CA VAL A 57 -3.37 -10.55 7.75
C VAL A 57 -2.62 -9.29 7.37
N GLY A 58 -1.89 -9.29 6.24
CA GLY A 58 -1.21 -8.10 5.72
C GLY A 58 -2.17 -6.94 5.45
N ALA A 59 -3.33 -7.24 4.85
CA ALA A 59 -4.39 -6.26 4.60
C ALA A 59 -4.93 -5.65 5.91
N VAL A 60 -5.24 -6.48 6.91
CA VAL A 60 -5.73 -6.01 8.22
C VAL A 60 -4.68 -5.16 8.94
N LEU A 61 -3.40 -5.52 8.84
CA LEU A 61 -2.31 -4.72 9.41
C LEU A 61 -2.14 -3.38 8.69
N ALA A 62 -2.24 -3.36 7.36
CA ALA A 62 -2.24 -2.13 6.57
C ALA A 62 -3.41 -1.20 6.95
N GLU A 63 -4.61 -1.75 7.14
CA GLU A 63 -5.78 -1.00 7.61
C GLU A 63 -5.59 -0.40 9.01
N ARG A 64 -4.82 -1.05 9.90
CA ARG A 64 -4.54 -0.49 11.23
C ARG A 64 -3.62 0.73 11.22
N VAL A 65 -2.82 0.92 10.17
CA VAL A 65 -1.90 2.08 10.07
C VAL A 65 -2.68 3.40 10.07
N TRP A 66 -3.89 3.40 9.51
CA TRP A 66 -4.81 4.56 9.48
C TRP A 66 -5.09 5.14 10.86
N MET A 67 -5.32 4.28 11.85
CA MET A 67 -5.75 4.66 13.20
C MET A 67 -4.62 5.22 14.05
N SER A 68 -3.39 5.24 13.52
CA SER A 68 -2.21 5.70 14.24
C SER A 68 -1.82 7.15 13.94
N ALA A 69 -2.54 7.84 13.03
CA ALA A 69 -2.28 9.25 12.73
C ALA A 69 -2.59 10.13 13.94
N ALA A 70 -1.60 10.91 14.38
CA ALA A 70 -1.82 11.92 15.39
C ALA A 70 -2.53 13.13 14.76
N PRO A 71 -3.53 13.72 15.43
CA PRO A 71 -4.19 14.94 14.94
C PRO A 71 -3.18 16.08 14.74
N LEU A 72 -3.43 16.94 13.75
CA LEU A 72 -2.62 18.14 13.52
C LEU A 72 -2.84 19.18 14.62
N ASP A 73 -1.87 20.07 14.77
CA ASP A 73 -1.98 21.22 15.67
C ASP A 73 -2.76 22.33 14.95
N PRO A 74 -3.93 22.76 15.46
CA PRO A 74 -4.77 23.75 14.80
C PRO A 74 -4.14 25.16 14.75
N ASP A 75 -3.13 25.44 15.59
CA ASP A 75 -2.49 26.75 15.66
C ASP A 75 -1.40 26.95 14.60
N LEU A 76 -1.07 25.92 13.81
CA LEU A 76 -0.11 26.00 12.72
C LEU A 76 -0.65 26.86 11.55
N ALA A 77 0.26 27.49 10.80
CA ALA A 77 -0.13 28.20 9.58
C ALA A 77 -0.76 27.22 8.57
N PRO A 78 -1.80 27.63 7.80
CA PRO A 78 -2.51 26.74 6.87
C PRO A 78 -1.60 26.01 5.86
N ALA A 79 -0.58 26.72 5.33
CA ALA A 79 0.39 26.12 4.42
C ALA A 79 1.26 25.03 5.08
N ASP A 80 1.59 25.20 6.35
CA ASP A 80 2.36 24.23 7.13
C ASP A 80 1.51 23.03 7.53
N GLN A 81 0.24 23.25 7.89
CA GLN A 81 -0.75 22.18 8.12
C GLN A 81 -0.89 21.29 6.89
N HIS A 82 -1.00 21.90 5.71
CA HIS A 82 -1.13 21.18 4.44
C HIS A 82 0.09 20.30 4.14
N ARG A 83 1.30 20.87 4.21
CA ARG A 83 2.55 20.14 3.97
C ARG A 83 2.71 18.95 4.93
N LEU A 84 2.44 19.18 6.22
CA LEU A 84 2.49 18.11 7.23
C LEU A 84 1.46 17.01 6.95
N ALA A 85 0.25 17.37 6.54
CA ALA A 85 -0.79 16.41 6.20
C ALA A 85 -0.36 15.48 5.04
N VAL A 86 0.26 16.05 3.99
CA VAL A 86 0.77 15.27 2.85
C VAL A 86 1.95 14.39 3.26
N GLY A 87 2.89 14.90 4.07
CA GLY A 87 4.00 14.12 4.60
C GLY A 87 3.56 12.95 5.48
N VAL A 88 2.55 13.15 6.34
CA VAL A 88 1.95 12.07 7.14
C VAL A 88 1.28 11.02 6.24
N PHE A 89 0.53 11.45 5.22
CA PHE A 89 -0.09 10.54 4.26
C PHE A 89 0.95 9.72 3.49
N ALA A 90 2.05 10.35 3.04
CA ALA A 90 3.17 9.66 2.38
C ALA A 90 3.82 8.62 3.31
N GLY A 91 4.12 8.99 4.56
CA GLY A 91 4.67 8.07 5.56
C GLY A 91 3.75 6.89 5.89
N GLN A 92 2.43 7.13 5.98
CA GLN A 92 1.45 6.05 6.14
C GLN A 92 1.41 5.13 4.92
N THR A 93 1.50 5.69 3.71
CA THR A 93 1.52 4.94 2.45
C THR A 93 2.73 3.99 2.41
N VAL A 94 3.92 4.47 2.76
CA VAL A 94 5.14 3.63 2.84
C VAL A 94 5.00 2.53 3.89
N ARG A 95 4.41 2.81 5.05
CA ARG A 95 4.16 1.77 6.07
C ARG A 95 3.18 0.71 5.60
N ARG A 96 2.10 1.10 4.90
CA ARG A 96 1.15 0.15 4.32
C ARG A 96 1.79 -0.72 3.25
N LEU A 97 2.65 -0.12 2.42
CA LEU A 97 3.42 -0.83 1.41
C LEU A 97 4.16 -2.02 2.05
N ALA A 98 4.89 -1.80 3.14
CA ALA A 98 5.61 -2.88 3.82
C ALA A 98 4.69 -4.03 4.29
N PHE A 99 3.50 -3.72 4.81
CA PHE A 99 2.54 -4.74 5.25
C PHE A 99 1.88 -5.48 4.08
N CYS A 100 1.67 -4.81 2.95
CA CYS A 100 1.09 -5.41 1.74
C CYS A 100 2.13 -6.26 0.99
N GLU A 101 3.40 -5.86 0.99
CA GLU A 101 4.47 -6.59 0.30
C GLU A 101 5.03 -7.76 1.07
N ALA A 102 5.00 -7.74 2.41
CA ALA A 102 5.50 -8.87 3.19
C ALA A 102 4.84 -10.21 2.82
N PRO A 103 3.50 -10.33 2.68
CA PRO A 103 2.85 -11.54 2.17
C PRO A 103 3.30 -11.92 0.75
N LEU A 104 3.52 -10.93 -0.12
CA LEU A 104 3.98 -11.14 -1.50
C LEU A 104 5.39 -11.73 -1.54
N LEU A 105 6.32 -11.16 -0.74
CA LEU A 105 7.68 -11.68 -0.63
C LEU A 105 7.71 -13.10 -0.04
N ILE A 106 6.84 -13.38 0.94
CA ILE A 106 6.70 -14.74 1.47
C ILE A 106 6.18 -15.70 0.39
N ALA A 107 5.22 -15.29 -0.43
CA ALA A 107 4.76 -16.10 -1.56
C ALA A 107 5.90 -16.40 -2.56
N VAL A 108 6.74 -15.41 -2.86
CA VAL A 108 7.95 -15.60 -3.67
C VAL A 108 8.87 -16.64 -3.02
N LEU A 109 9.17 -16.51 -1.72
CA LEU A 109 10.00 -17.49 -1.02
C LEU A 109 9.41 -18.90 -1.07
N VAL A 110 8.10 -19.05 -0.86
CA VAL A 110 7.41 -20.35 -0.97
C VAL A 110 7.54 -20.93 -2.37
N THR A 111 7.50 -20.09 -3.40
CA THR A 111 7.69 -20.50 -4.81
C THR A 111 9.09 -21.10 -5.04
N PHE A 112 10.12 -20.59 -4.35
CA PHE A 112 11.48 -21.14 -4.46
C PHE A 112 11.73 -22.40 -3.62
N VAL A 113 10.98 -22.59 -2.54
CA VAL A 113 11.18 -23.69 -1.59
C VAL A 113 10.30 -24.90 -1.89
N THR A 114 9.26 -24.72 -2.71
CA THR A 114 8.29 -25.78 -3.02
C THR A 114 8.28 -26.13 -4.50
N ASP A 115 8.01 -27.39 -4.82
CA ASP A 115 8.00 -27.89 -6.20
C ASP A 115 6.66 -27.62 -6.93
N HIS A 116 5.98 -26.52 -6.58
CA HIS A 116 4.67 -26.15 -7.14
C HIS A 116 4.77 -25.04 -8.20
N GLY A 117 5.97 -24.78 -8.70
CA GLY A 117 6.24 -23.77 -9.73
C GLY A 117 5.64 -22.41 -9.37
N GLY A 118 5.01 -21.75 -10.34
CA GLY A 118 4.43 -20.41 -10.18
C GLY A 118 3.13 -20.31 -9.37
N TRP A 119 2.54 -21.42 -8.89
CA TRP A 119 1.24 -21.39 -8.22
C TRP A 119 1.16 -20.53 -6.96
N PRO A 120 2.16 -20.53 -6.04
CA PRO A 120 2.11 -19.67 -4.86
C PRO A 120 2.06 -18.18 -5.21
N LEU A 121 2.70 -17.78 -6.32
CA LEU A 121 2.64 -16.41 -6.85
C LEU A 121 1.25 -16.06 -7.36
N VAL A 122 0.50 -16.99 -7.95
CA VAL A 122 -0.88 -16.70 -8.38
C VAL A 122 -1.79 -16.59 -7.16
N ILE A 123 -1.67 -17.56 -6.23
CA ILE A 123 -2.58 -17.68 -5.09
C ILE A 123 -2.45 -16.49 -4.13
N ALA A 124 -1.22 -16.07 -3.80
CA ALA A 124 -1.01 -14.90 -2.94
C ALA A 124 -0.78 -13.61 -3.73
N GLY A 125 -0.16 -13.69 -4.91
CA GLY A 125 0.18 -12.50 -5.69
C GLY A 125 -1.02 -11.81 -6.29
N VAL A 126 -2.00 -12.52 -6.84
CA VAL A 126 -3.21 -11.87 -7.38
C VAL A 126 -3.97 -11.12 -6.28
N PRO A 127 -4.40 -11.74 -5.17
CA PRO A 127 -5.09 -11.01 -4.11
C PRO A 127 -4.18 -9.99 -3.42
N GLY A 128 -2.89 -10.27 -3.25
CA GLY A 128 -1.95 -9.34 -2.64
C GLY A 128 -1.69 -8.10 -3.49
N LEU A 129 -1.61 -8.23 -4.82
CA LEU A 129 -1.54 -7.09 -5.74
C LEU A 129 -2.83 -6.26 -5.73
N LEU A 130 -4.00 -6.89 -5.61
CA LEU A 130 -5.26 -6.18 -5.45
C LEU A 130 -5.29 -5.37 -4.15
N VAL A 131 -4.87 -5.96 -3.04
CA VAL A 131 -4.74 -5.27 -1.73
C VAL A 131 -3.73 -4.14 -1.81
N LEU A 132 -2.55 -4.39 -2.41
CA LEU A 132 -1.50 -3.42 -2.59
C LEU A 132 -2.00 -2.20 -3.39
N ALA A 133 -2.63 -2.46 -4.55
CA ALA A 133 -3.22 -1.41 -5.36
C ALA A 133 -4.30 -0.66 -4.59
N TRP A 134 -5.16 -1.36 -3.85
CA TRP A 134 -6.25 -0.75 -3.09
C TRP A 134 -5.79 0.16 -1.94
N GLU A 135 -4.82 -0.30 -1.15
CA GLU A 135 -4.36 0.41 0.05
C GLU A 135 -3.39 1.56 -0.23
N ILE A 136 -2.63 1.46 -1.32
CA ILE A 136 -1.65 2.49 -1.72
C ILE A 136 -2.30 3.54 -2.62
N TRP A 137 -3.38 3.21 -3.33
CA TRP A 137 -4.02 4.18 -4.21
C TRP A 137 -4.57 5.37 -3.41
N PRO A 138 -4.24 6.62 -3.79
CA PRO A 138 -4.81 7.82 -3.18
C PRO A 138 -6.24 8.03 -3.70
N SER A 139 -7.13 7.12 -3.31
CA SER A 139 -8.57 7.19 -3.55
C SER A 139 -9.23 8.17 -2.58
N LEU A 140 -10.43 8.65 -2.93
CA LEU A 140 -11.24 9.51 -2.05
C LEU A 140 -11.50 8.85 -0.68
N ARG A 141 -11.67 7.53 -0.62
CA ARG A 141 -11.80 6.79 0.65
C ARG A 141 -10.55 6.98 1.50
N ASN A 142 -9.40 6.79 0.87
CA ASN A 142 -8.12 6.80 1.55
C ASN A 142 -7.74 8.25 1.95
N THR A 143 -7.95 9.25 1.11
CA THR A 143 -7.65 10.63 1.50
C THR A 143 -8.61 11.17 2.56
N SER A 144 -9.90 10.84 2.47
CA SER A 144 -10.90 11.29 3.46
C SER A 144 -10.72 10.68 4.85
N MET A 145 -10.32 9.41 4.96
CA MET A 145 -10.05 8.78 6.25
C MET A 145 -8.83 9.41 6.95
N THR A 146 -7.77 9.74 6.22
CA THR A 146 -6.62 10.44 6.80
C THR A 146 -7.00 11.87 7.17
N ALA A 147 -7.72 12.60 6.31
CA ALA A 147 -8.20 13.95 6.62
C ALA A 147 -9.05 13.97 7.90
N ALA A 148 -10.03 13.06 8.03
CA ALA A 148 -10.88 12.96 9.21
C ALA A 148 -10.10 12.74 10.53
N MET A 149 -8.99 12.02 10.48
CA MET A 149 -8.12 11.82 11.66
C MET A 149 -7.25 13.05 11.95
N LEU A 150 -6.69 13.69 10.90
CA LEU A 150 -5.85 14.87 11.04
C LEU A 150 -6.64 16.10 11.51
N ASP A 151 -7.87 16.24 11.01
CA ASP A 151 -8.78 17.37 11.27
C ASP A 151 -9.60 17.17 12.57
N SER A 152 -9.40 16.05 13.29
CA SER A 152 -10.16 15.70 14.50
C SER A 152 -10.02 16.69 15.66
N ARG A 153 -9.05 17.62 15.60
CA ARG A 153 -8.86 18.74 16.55
C ARG A 153 -9.24 20.12 15.99
N GLY A 154 -9.93 20.18 14.86
CA GLY A 154 -10.38 21.43 14.23
C GLY A 154 -9.37 22.06 13.28
N ALA A 155 -8.33 21.32 12.86
CA ALA A 155 -7.46 21.71 11.75
C ALA A 155 -8.20 21.54 10.41
N ASP A 156 -7.81 22.31 9.39
CA ASP A 156 -8.30 22.17 8.02
C ASP A 156 -7.12 21.79 7.12
N SER A 157 -6.92 20.49 6.95
CA SER A 157 -5.78 19.96 6.19
C SER A 157 -5.86 20.20 4.67
N GLN A 158 -7.05 20.50 4.13
CA GLN A 158 -7.34 20.57 2.68
C GLN A 158 -6.80 19.37 1.87
N LEU A 159 -6.60 18.22 2.53
CA LEU A 159 -5.91 17.07 1.97
C LEU A 159 -6.74 16.40 0.86
N VAL A 160 -8.06 16.41 0.97
CA VAL A 160 -8.95 15.84 -0.05
C VAL A 160 -8.92 16.69 -1.31
N GLU A 161 -9.01 18.01 -1.18
CA GLU A 161 -8.94 18.97 -2.29
C GLU A 161 -7.65 18.82 -3.10
N SER A 162 -6.49 18.68 -2.45
CA SER A 162 -5.19 18.62 -3.14
C SER A 162 -4.95 17.34 -3.96
N PHE A 163 -5.63 16.24 -3.62
CA PHE A 163 -5.61 15.02 -4.43
C PHE A 163 -6.71 15.03 -5.52
N ILE A 164 -7.74 15.88 -5.42
CA ILE A 164 -8.80 16.03 -6.42
C ILE A 164 -8.44 17.07 -7.49
N GLU A 165 -7.93 18.23 -7.08
CA GLU A 165 -7.53 19.29 -7.99
C GLU A 165 -6.32 18.82 -8.81
N ARG A 166 -6.57 18.51 -10.09
CA ARG A 166 -5.50 18.36 -11.08
C ARG A 166 -4.65 19.64 -11.06
N PRO A 167 -3.32 19.54 -11.17
CA PRO A 167 -2.52 20.72 -11.49
C PRO A 167 -3.07 21.30 -12.80
N VAL A 168 -3.61 22.51 -12.74
CA VAL A 168 -3.86 23.30 -13.93
C VAL A 168 -2.48 23.60 -14.49
N ALA A 169 -2.19 23.00 -15.65
CA ALA A 169 -0.99 23.25 -16.42
C ALA A 169 -0.88 24.73 -16.83
#